data_AF-A0A7S2DXV1-F1
#
_entry.id   AF-A0A7S2DXV1-F1
#
_cell.length_a   1.000
_cell.length_b   1.000
_cell.length_c   1.000
_cell.angle_alpha   90.00
_cell.angle_beta   90.00
_cell.angle_gamma   90.00
#
_symmetry.space_group_name_H-M   'P 1'
#
loop_
_entity.id
_entity.type
_entity.pdbx_description
1 polymer ?
#
loop_
_entity_poly.entity_id
_entity_poly.type
_entity_poly.pdbx_seq_one_letter_code
_entity_poly.pdbx_strand_id
1 'polypeptide(L)'
;KWLATLHLDLIKERNKVQEAPKDLPAAPFFLPTAHDGVIPRFAQPLGEDGGEDPAAESAAANTSRIVFNERRPLEGTQFQVNLRKKDFDGALRFLKKQTPSGVHLALEELGSLAGGDVGELKTVLEFFAYHIAKGHYADEVQAYLSLFLQAHGEEISEAPELRELCTKLGEAQELLWSKLSAQCQKARCFLGILTQTQSQW
;
A
#
# COMPACT_ATOMS: atom_id res chain seq x y z
N LYS A 1 -1.74 -4.17 -8.79
CA LYS A 1 -1.96 -3.08 -7.79
C LYS A 1 -0.89 -3.10 -6.71
N TRP A 2 -0.57 -4.27 -6.15
CA TRP A 2 0.52 -4.44 -5.17
C TRP A 2 1.91 -4.10 -5.72
N LEU A 3 2.22 -4.44 -6.98
CA LEU A 3 3.47 -4.02 -7.64
C LEU A 3 3.67 -2.49 -7.63
N ALA A 4 2.59 -1.73 -7.83
CA ALA A 4 2.63 -0.26 -7.78
C ALA A 4 2.74 0.28 -6.34
N THR A 5 2.42 -0.54 -5.34
CA THR A 5 2.59 -0.19 -3.92
C THR A 5 4.06 -0.35 -3.52
N LEU A 6 4.75 -1.37 -4.04
CA LEU A 6 6.18 -1.59 -3.78
C LEU A 6 7.08 -0.53 -4.45
N HIS A 7 6.73 -0.10 -5.66
CA HIS A 7 7.53 0.86 -6.43
C HIS A 7 6.86 2.23 -6.53
N LEU A 8 6.18 2.65 -5.48
CA LEU A 8 5.42 3.89 -5.51
C LEU A 8 6.33 5.11 -5.75
N ASP A 9 7.54 5.11 -5.21
CA ASP A 9 8.49 6.22 -5.35
C ASP A 9 9.00 6.37 -6.78
N LEU A 10 9.38 5.25 -7.41
CA LEU A 10 9.78 5.22 -8.82
C LEU A 10 8.64 5.68 -9.74
N ILE A 11 7.39 5.30 -9.42
CA ILE A 11 6.22 5.72 -10.18
C ILE A 11 5.96 7.22 -9.99
N LYS A 12 6.07 7.73 -8.77
CA LYS A 12 5.92 9.16 -8.47
C LYS A 12 6.97 9.97 -9.22
N GLU A 13 8.23 9.55 -9.20
CA GLU A 13 9.34 10.22 -9.89
C GLU A 13 9.17 10.25 -11.40
N ARG A 14 8.80 9.12 -12.01
CA ARG A 14 8.52 9.05 -13.45
C ARG A 14 7.32 9.92 -13.85
N ASN A 15 6.31 9.99 -13.00
CA ASN A 15 5.09 10.75 -13.26
C ASN A 15 5.21 12.23 -12.85
N LYS A 16 6.36 12.69 -12.36
CA LYS A 16 6.60 14.13 -12.17
C LYS A 16 6.51 14.80 -13.54
N VAL A 17 5.58 15.73 -13.70
CA VAL A 17 5.45 16.53 -14.92
C VAL A 17 6.76 17.31 -15.10
N GLN A 18 7.39 17.18 -16.28
CA GLN A 18 8.73 17.69 -16.56
C GLN A 18 8.83 19.23 -16.51
N GLU A 19 7.74 19.95 -16.77
CA GLU A 19 7.61 21.33 -16.35
C GLU A 19 6.86 21.36 -15.01
N ALA A 20 7.56 21.77 -13.96
CA ALA A 20 6.88 22.21 -12.75
C ALA A 20 5.86 23.28 -13.17
N PRO A 21 4.59 23.20 -12.73
CA PRO A 21 3.62 24.25 -12.98
C PRO A 21 4.27 25.60 -12.64
N LYS A 22 4.32 26.53 -13.60
CA LYS A 22 4.94 27.84 -13.40
C LYS A 22 4.38 28.44 -12.12
N ASP A 23 5.24 28.71 -11.14
CA ASP A 23 4.83 29.30 -9.88
C ASP A 23 4.08 30.61 -10.19
N LEU A 24 2.77 30.59 -9.94
CA LEU A 24 1.95 31.78 -10.09
C LEU A 24 2.36 32.74 -8.97
N PRO A 25 2.80 33.99 -9.27
CA PRO A 25 3.29 34.93 -8.26
C PRO A 25 2.23 35.36 -7.23
N ALA A 26 0.96 35.00 -7.46
CA ALA A 26 -0.18 35.21 -6.58
C ALA A 26 -0.95 33.90 -6.31
N ALA A 27 -0.26 32.77 -6.19
CA ALA A 27 -0.89 31.54 -5.72
C ALA A 27 -1.44 31.77 -4.29
N PRO A 28 -2.75 31.58 -4.05
CA PRO A 28 -3.29 31.77 -2.73
C PRO A 28 -2.70 30.71 -1.79
N PHE A 29 -2.21 31.13 -0.63
CA PHE A 29 -1.66 30.23 0.40
C PHE A 29 -2.65 29.12 0.78
N PHE A 30 -3.95 29.42 0.74
CA PHE A 30 -5.02 28.45 0.87
C PHE A 30 -5.67 28.20 -0.49
N LEU A 31 -5.69 26.94 -0.91
CA LEU A 31 -6.52 26.55 -2.05
C LEU A 31 -7.99 26.90 -1.74
N PRO A 32 -8.73 27.52 -2.68
CA PRO A 32 -10.13 27.88 -2.45
C PRO A 32 -10.94 26.65 -2.04
N THR A 33 -11.57 26.73 -0.88
CA THR A 33 -12.50 25.70 -0.42
C THR A 33 -13.91 26.16 -0.75
N ALA A 34 -14.71 25.34 -1.42
CA ALA A 34 -16.15 25.53 -1.51
C ALA A 34 -16.77 25.15 -0.16
N HIS A 35 -17.50 26.08 0.45
CA HIS A 35 -18.13 25.87 1.76
C HIS A 35 -19.60 25.47 1.52
N ASP A 36 -19.88 24.17 1.49
CA ASP A 36 -21.26 23.67 1.62
C ASP A 36 -21.35 22.93 2.97
N GLY A 37 -21.51 23.70 4.04
CA GLY A 37 -21.55 23.23 5.43
C GLY A 37 -20.19 23.18 6.16
N VAL A 38 -20.11 22.36 7.23
CA VAL A 38 -19.00 22.27 8.21
C VAL A 38 -17.75 21.56 7.65
N ILE A 39 -17.81 21.04 6.41
CA ILE A 39 -16.74 20.24 5.81
C ILE A 39 -16.15 21.03 4.63
N PRO A 40 -14.90 21.53 4.75
CA PRO A 40 -14.25 22.19 3.62
C PRO A 40 -14.00 21.18 2.50
N ARG A 41 -14.58 21.41 1.32
CA ARG A 41 -14.23 20.70 0.09
C ARG A 41 -13.46 21.66 -0.80
N PHE A 42 -12.38 21.21 -1.45
CA PHE A 42 -11.71 22.05 -2.43
C PHE A 42 -12.66 22.32 -3.60
N ALA A 43 -12.79 23.59 -3.98
CA ALA A 43 -13.56 23.97 -5.16
C ALA A 43 -12.86 23.41 -6.41
N GLN A 44 -13.60 22.81 -7.34
CA GLN A 44 -13.06 22.52 -8.67
C GLN A 44 -12.71 23.86 -9.34
N PRO A 45 -11.62 23.94 -10.12
CA PRO A 45 -11.28 25.18 -10.79
C PRO A 45 -12.43 25.55 -11.73
N LEU A 46 -13.07 26.70 -11.49
CA LEU A 46 -13.92 27.32 -12.50
C LEU A 46 -13.00 27.65 -13.68
N GLY A 47 -13.24 26.99 -14.81
CA GLY A 47 -12.75 27.48 -16.08
C GLY A 47 -13.48 28.79 -16.38
N GLU A 48 -12.73 29.88 -16.50
CA GLU A 48 -13.23 31.12 -17.08
C GLU A 48 -12.63 31.27 -18.49
N ASP A 49 -13.55 31.11 -19.45
CA ASP A 49 -13.63 31.63 -20.82
C ASP A 49 -12.48 31.45 -21.83
N GLY A 50 -12.73 30.52 -22.77
CA GLY A 50 -12.25 30.65 -24.15
C GLY A 50 -12.13 29.36 -24.97
N GLY A 51 -13.25 28.89 -25.54
CA GLY A 51 -13.25 28.00 -26.71
C GLY A 51 -13.75 26.57 -26.47
N GLU A 52 -14.79 26.20 -27.23
CA GLU A 52 -15.41 24.88 -27.28
C GLU A 52 -14.42 23.79 -27.75
N ASP A 53 -14.33 22.68 -27.02
CA ASP A 53 -13.98 21.35 -27.53
C ASP A 53 -14.45 20.25 -26.54
N PRO A 54 -15.40 19.37 -26.92
CA PRO A 54 -15.93 18.34 -26.03
C PRO A 54 -15.08 17.07 -26.13
N ALA A 55 -13.97 16.98 -25.39
CA ALA A 55 -13.18 15.73 -25.35
C ALA A 55 -12.41 15.49 -24.04
N ALA A 56 -12.59 16.30 -22.99
CA ALA A 56 -11.77 16.24 -21.78
C ALA A 56 -12.51 15.78 -20.50
N GLU A 57 -13.75 15.29 -20.60
CA GLU A 57 -14.57 14.96 -19.42
C GLU A 57 -14.23 13.61 -18.74
N SER A 58 -13.36 12.77 -19.33
CA SER A 58 -13.09 11.42 -18.78
C SER A 58 -11.76 11.26 -18.01
N ALA A 59 -10.85 12.23 -18.06
CA ALA A 59 -9.53 12.11 -17.44
C ALA A 59 -9.42 12.78 -16.05
N ALA A 60 -10.25 13.78 -15.76
CA ALA A 60 -10.20 14.55 -14.50
C ALA A 60 -10.92 13.87 -13.31
N ALA A 61 -11.65 12.78 -13.54
CA ALA A 61 -12.40 12.08 -12.49
C ALA A 61 -11.50 11.26 -11.53
N ASN A 62 -10.22 11.04 -11.87
CA ASN A 62 -9.32 10.15 -11.12
C ASN A 62 -8.18 10.86 -10.36
N THR A 63 -8.09 12.18 -10.43
CA THR A 63 -6.98 12.96 -9.83
C THR A 63 -7.48 14.04 -8.86
N SER A 64 -8.41 13.72 -7.97
CA SER A 64 -8.62 14.52 -6.74
C SER A 64 -9.52 13.85 -5.69
N ARG A 65 -9.66 12.53 -5.70
CA ARG A 65 -10.11 11.82 -4.49
C ARG A 65 -8.93 11.64 -3.56
N ILE A 66 -8.42 12.76 -3.01
CA ILE A 66 -7.97 12.72 -1.63
C ILE A 66 -9.24 12.36 -0.88
N VAL A 67 -9.39 11.07 -0.59
CA VAL A 67 -10.34 10.59 0.38
C VAL A 67 -9.82 11.18 1.69
N PHE A 68 -10.16 12.43 1.94
CA PHE A 68 -10.23 12.98 3.28
C PHE A 68 -11.36 12.19 3.93
N ASN A 69 -10.99 10.96 4.29
CA ASN A 69 -11.82 10.02 4.98
C ASN A 69 -12.34 10.81 6.17
N GLU A 70 -13.66 10.94 6.22
CA GLU A 70 -14.41 11.59 7.29
C GLU A 70 -13.64 11.42 8.59
N ARG A 71 -13.28 12.55 9.23
CA ARG A 71 -12.61 12.58 10.53
C ARG A 71 -13.22 11.50 11.40
N ARG A 72 -12.54 10.36 11.54
CA ARG A 72 -12.83 9.45 12.63
C ARG A 72 -12.10 10.03 13.84
N PRO A 73 -12.83 10.34 14.90
CA PRO A 73 -12.25 10.95 16.08
C PRO A 73 -11.31 9.93 16.72
N LEU A 74 -10.09 10.35 17.05
CA LEU A 74 -9.25 9.84 18.15
C LEU A 74 -8.89 8.33 18.23
N GLU A 75 -9.39 7.45 17.37
CA GLU A 75 -9.27 5.98 17.53
C GLU A 75 -8.41 5.27 16.47
N GLY A 76 -7.73 6.01 15.60
CA GLY A 76 -6.81 5.44 14.62
C GLY A 76 -7.44 5.03 13.28
N THR A 77 -6.62 4.49 12.38
CA THR A 77 -7.07 4.06 11.03
C THR A 77 -8.05 2.87 11.13
N GLN A 78 -8.88 2.63 10.09
CA GLN A 78 -9.78 1.43 10.10
C GLN A 78 -8.95 0.15 10.27
N PHE A 79 -7.73 0.17 9.78
CA PHE A 79 -6.76 -0.89 9.90
C PHE A 79 -6.41 -1.14 11.37
N GLN A 80 -6.03 -0.10 12.13
CA GLN A 80 -5.78 -0.19 13.57
C GLN A 80 -7.00 -0.69 14.37
N VAL A 81 -8.21 -0.22 14.04
CA VAL A 81 -9.45 -0.70 14.68
C VAL A 81 -9.67 -2.19 14.42
N ASN A 82 -9.46 -2.66 13.19
CA ASN A 82 -9.61 -4.07 12.84
C ASN A 82 -8.51 -4.94 13.49
N LEU A 83 -7.29 -4.42 13.62
CA LEU A 83 -6.20 -5.09 14.33
C LEU A 83 -6.50 -5.25 15.82
N ARG A 84 -7.00 -4.21 16.49
CA ARG A 84 -7.42 -4.28 17.89
C ARG A 84 -8.53 -5.30 18.12
N LYS A 85 -9.43 -5.46 17.15
CA LYS A 85 -10.49 -6.48 17.15
C LYS A 85 -10.01 -7.88 16.73
N LYS A 86 -8.74 -8.04 16.33
CA LYS A 86 -8.15 -9.26 15.77
C LYS A 86 -8.90 -9.80 14.53
N ASP A 87 -9.59 -8.93 13.80
CA ASP A 87 -10.20 -9.29 12.53
C ASP A 87 -9.19 -9.13 11.38
N PHE A 88 -8.35 -10.15 11.23
CA PHE A 88 -7.27 -10.14 10.25
C PHE A 88 -7.79 -10.20 8.80
N ASP A 89 -8.89 -10.89 8.53
CA ASP A 89 -9.49 -10.96 7.20
C ASP A 89 -10.16 -9.61 6.83
N GLY A 90 -10.80 -8.93 7.78
CA GLY A 90 -11.33 -7.58 7.60
C GLY A 90 -10.24 -6.53 7.38
N ALA A 91 -9.13 -6.64 8.09
CA ALA A 91 -7.96 -5.78 7.91
C ALA A 91 -7.35 -5.91 6.50
N LEU A 92 -7.17 -7.14 6.00
CA LEU A 92 -6.67 -7.36 4.63
C LEU A 92 -7.66 -6.83 3.57
N ARG A 93 -8.97 -7.02 3.79
CA ARG A 93 -10.01 -6.49 2.89
C ARG A 93 -9.96 -4.96 2.82
N PHE A 94 -9.67 -4.29 3.94
CA PHE A 94 -9.48 -2.85 3.97
C PHE A 94 -8.27 -2.43 3.14
N LEU A 95 -7.10 -3.05 3.36
CA LEU A 95 -5.87 -2.76 2.61
C LEU A 95 -6.07 -2.93 1.08
N LYS A 96 -6.79 -3.96 0.66
CA LYS A 96 -7.07 -4.20 -0.77
C LYS A 96 -7.91 -3.09 -1.42
N LYS A 97 -8.82 -2.48 -0.65
CA LYS A 97 -9.66 -1.37 -1.13
C LYS A 97 -8.85 -0.07 -1.27
N GLN A 98 -7.79 0.11 -0.49
CA GLN A 98 -7.00 1.35 -0.50
C GLN A 98 -6.19 1.54 -1.78
N THR A 99 -5.83 2.78 -2.09
CA THR A 99 -4.88 3.12 -3.16
C THR A 99 -3.46 2.72 -2.75
N PRO A 100 -2.51 2.54 -3.69
CA PRO A 100 -1.12 2.25 -3.36
C PRO A 100 -0.52 3.23 -2.33
N SER A 101 -0.79 4.53 -2.47
CA SER A 101 -0.39 5.56 -1.49
C SER A 101 -1.12 5.42 -0.16
N GLY A 102 -2.40 5.04 -0.16
CA GLY A 102 -3.17 4.82 1.06
C GLY A 102 -2.70 3.59 1.84
N VAL A 103 -2.21 2.55 1.17
CA VAL A 103 -1.58 1.40 1.83
C VAL A 103 -0.25 1.82 2.48
N HIS A 104 0.57 2.60 1.78
CA HIS A 104 1.82 3.11 2.31
C HIS A 104 1.59 3.93 3.58
N LEU A 105 0.68 4.90 3.51
CA LEU A 105 0.32 5.72 4.64
C LEU A 105 -0.23 4.87 5.80
N ALA A 106 -1.14 3.93 5.53
CA ALA A 106 -1.71 3.08 6.56
C ALA A 106 -0.69 2.15 7.24
N LEU A 107 0.42 1.82 6.56
CA LEU A 107 1.51 1.02 7.13
C LEU A 107 2.53 1.89 7.86
N GLU A 108 2.82 3.10 7.38
CA GLU A 108 3.72 4.06 8.07
C GLU A 108 3.09 4.67 9.32
N GLU A 109 1.76 4.85 9.35
CA GLU A 109 1.01 5.35 10.52
C GLU A 109 0.92 4.32 11.66
N LEU A 110 1.52 3.14 11.51
CA LEU A 110 1.69 2.16 12.57
C LEU A 110 3.00 2.46 13.30
N GLY A 111 3.12 2.16 14.59
CA GLY A 111 4.39 2.33 15.31
C GLY A 111 4.48 3.58 16.18
N SER A 112 5.61 3.68 16.89
CA SER A 112 5.76 4.60 18.03
C SER A 112 5.69 6.07 17.64
N LEU A 113 6.21 6.41 16.45
CA LEU A 113 6.26 7.76 15.91
C LEU A 113 4.88 8.34 15.54
N ALA A 114 3.92 7.46 15.24
CA ALA A 114 2.54 7.82 14.91
C ALA A 114 1.56 7.70 16.10
N GLY A 115 2.08 7.45 17.31
CA GLY A 115 1.29 7.30 18.53
C GLY A 115 0.83 5.85 18.82
N GLY A 116 1.40 4.86 18.13
CA GLY A 116 1.14 3.44 18.36
C GLY A 116 1.98 2.86 19.51
N ASP A 117 1.47 1.80 20.13
CA ASP A 117 2.17 1.02 21.15
C ASP A 117 2.94 -0.16 20.53
N VAL A 118 3.97 -0.67 21.20
CA VAL A 118 4.72 -1.88 20.78
C VAL A 118 3.78 -3.08 20.59
N GLY A 119 2.66 -3.12 21.34
CA GLY A 119 1.61 -4.11 21.18
C GLY A 119 0.89 -4.07 19.82
N GLU A 120 0.83 -2.93 19.15
CA GLU A 120 0.24 -2.82 17.81
C GLU A 120 1.14 -3.45 16.75
N LEU A 121 2.45 -3.22 16.82
CA LEU A 121 3.43 -3.87 15.93
C LEU A 121 3.40 -5.39 16.08
N LYS A 122 3.29 -5.87 17.33
CA LYS A 122 3.09 -7.30 17.60
C LYS A 122 1.83 -7.84 16.94
N THR A 123 0.72 -7.12 17.04
CA THR A 123 -0.56 -7.51 16.43
C THR A 123 -0.48 -7.52 14.90
N VAL A 124 0.29 -6.61 14.31
CA VAL A 124 0.56 -6.58 12.86
C VAL A 124 1.40 -7.79 12.42
N LEU A 125 2.43 -8.16 13.19
CA LEU A 125 3.20 -9.38 12.93
C LEU A 125 2.34 -10.65 13.06
N GLU A 126 1.45 -10.71 14.05
CA GLU A 126 0.46 -11.79 14.19
C GLU A 126 -0.50 -11.85 12.99
N PHE A 127 -0.92 -10.69 12.48
CA PHE A 127 -1.72 -10.58 11.24
C PHE A 127 -0.98 -11.20 10.04
N PHE A 128 0.30 -10.87 9.85
CA PHE A 128 1.09 -11.43 8.75
C PHE A 128 1.30 -12.94 8.93
N ALA A 129 1.57 -13.40 10.15
CA ALA A 129 1.70 -14.83 10.45
C ALA A 129 0.43 -15.61 10.09
N TYR A 130 -0.75 -15.08 10.43
CA TYR A 130 -2.04 -15.68 10.09
C TYR A 130 -2.24 -15.79 8.57
N HIS A 131 -1.95 -14.73 7.81
CA HIS A 131 -2.14 -14.74 6.35
C HIS A 131 -1.12 -15.60 5.61
N ILE A 132 0.13 -15.64 6.08
CA ILE A 132 1.16 -16.54 5.54
C ILE A 132 0.77 -18.00 5.78
N ALA A 133 0.30 -18.34 6.99
CA ALA A 133 -0.17 -19.70 7.31
C ALA A 133 -1.37 -20.11 6.44
N LYS A 134 -2.27 -19.17 6.12
CA LYS A 134 -3.40 -19.40 5.22
C LYS A 134 -2.98 -19.55 3.75
N GLY A 135 -1.83 -19.00 3.36
CA GLY A 135 -1.28 -19.08 2.00
C GLY A 135 -2.11 -18.33 0.94
N HIS A 136 -2.95 -17.39 1.34
CA HIS A 136 -3.81 -16.62 0.45
C HIS A 136 -3.18 -15.27 0.12
N TYR A 137 -3.33 -14.81 -1.14
CA TYR A 137 -2.82 -13.50 -1.59
C TYR A 137 -1.34 -13.31 -1.24
N ALA A 138 -0.52 -14.36 -1.46
CA ALA A 138 0.87 -14.40 -1.02
C ALA A 138 1.68 -13.21 -1.57
N ASP A 139 1.47 -12.84 -2.83
CA ASP A 139 2.17 -11.71 -3.46
C ASP A 139 1.80 -10.38 -2.80
N GLU A 140 0.51 -10.12 -2.55
CA GLU A 140 0.07 -8.90 -1.87
C GLU A 140 0.57 -8.83 -0.43
N VAL A 141 0.44 -9.93 0.30
CA VAL A 141 0.85 -10.01 1.72
C VAL A 141 2.35 -9.83 1.85
N GLN A 142 3.14 -10.43 0.95
CA GLN A 142 4.60 -10.25 0.92
C GLN A 142 5.00 -8.82 0.57
N ALA A 143 4.32 -8.19 -0.39
CA ALA A 143 4.58 -6.79 -0.71
C ALA A 143 4.28 -5.86 0.49
N TYR A 144 3.17 -6.09 1.20
CA TYR A 144 2.82 -5.32 2.39
C TYR A 144 3.79 -5.59 3.54
N LEU A 145 4.23 -6.84 3.73
CA LEU A 145 5.23 -7.20 4.73
C LEU A 145 6.56 -6.51 4.46
N SER A 146 7.05 -6.51 3.22
CA SER A 146 8.29 -5.83 2.85
C SER A 146 8.23 -4.34 3.16
N LEU A 147 7.10 -3.69 2.85
CA LEU A 147 6.92 -2.25 3.11
C LEU A 147 6.85 -1.95 4.61
N PHE A 148 6.16 -2.81 5.37
CA PHE A 148 6.10 -2.72 6.82
C PHE A 148 7.49 -2.88 7.47
N LEU A 149 8.29 -3.85 7.02
CA LEU A 149 9.65 -4.06 7.53
C LEU A 149 10.60 -2.92 7.14
N GLN A 150 10.39 -2.27 6.00
CA GLN A 150 11.17 -1.10 5.59
C GLN A 150 10.87 0.12 6.47
N ALA A 151 9.60 0.33 6.85
CA ALA A 151 9.20 1.44 7.70
C ALA A 151 9.55 1.21 9.18
N HIS A 152 9.35 -0.01 9.70
CA HIS A 152 9.44 -0.32 11.14
C HIS A 152 10.63 -1.21 11.52
N GLY A 153 11.58 -1.40 10.60
CA GLY A 153 12.72 -2.30 10.81
C GLY A 153 13.60 -1.93 12.00
N GLU A 154 13.78 -0.63 12.25
CA GLU A 154 14.55 -0.13 13.40
C GLU A 154 13.82 -0.42 14.72
N GLU A 155 12.52 -0.10 14.81
CA GLU A 155 11.69 -0.36 16.00
C GLU A 155 11.63 -1.86 16.33
N ILE A 156 11.55 -2.73 15.31
CA ILE A 156 11.56 -4.19 15.47
C ILE A 156 12.93 -4.69 15.98
N SER A 157 14.02 -4.05 15.58
CA SER A 157 15.38 -4.43 16.01
C SER A 157 15.63 -4.12 17.49
N GLU A 158 15.00 -3.08 18.03
CA GLU A 158 15.17 -2.67 19.43
C GLU A 158 14.42 -3.59 20.42
N ALA A 159 13.27 -4.15 20.01
CA ALA A 159 12.44 -4.98 20.86
C ALA A 159 12.72 -6.50 20.68
N PRO A 160 13.25 -7.21 21.69
CA PRO A 160 13.59 -8.63 21.56
C PRO A 160 12.37 -9.53 21.32
N GLU A 161 11.20 -9.18 21.86
CA GLU A 161 9.96 -9.95 21.67
C GLU A 161 9.49 -9.93 20.21
N LEU A 162 9.61 -8.79 19.52
CA LEU A 162 9.22 -8.66 18.11
C LEU A 162 10.20 -9.42 17.23
N ARG A 163 11.50 -9.41 17.58
CA ARG A 163 12.51 -10.18 16.87
C ARG A 163 12.22 -11.67 16.85
N GLU A 164 11.81 -12.26 17.97
CA GLU A 164 11.43 -13.68 18.03
C GLU A 164 10.18 -14.01 17.18
N LEU A 165 9.24 -13.07 17.07
CA LEU A 165 8.08 -13.25 16.20
C LEU A 165 8.47 -13.14 14.73
N CYS A 166 9.34 -12.20 14.39
CA CYS A 166 9.89 -12.05 13.04
C CYS A 166 10.70 -13.28 12.60
N THR A 167 11.49 -13.90 13.49
CA THR A 167 12.23 -15.12 13.15
C THR A 167 11.28 -16.28 12.85
N LYS A 168 10.26 -16.50 13.69
CA LYS A 168 9.22 -17.51 13.46
C LYS A 168 8.45 -17.26 12.15
N LEU A 169 8.15 -15.98 11.86
CA LEU A 169 7.50 -15.59 10.62
C LEU A 169 8.38 -15.89 9.41
N GLY A 170 9.68 -15.59 9.50
CA GLY A 170 10.67 -15.88 8.46
C GLY A 170 10.82 -17.38 8.19
N GLU A 171 10.86 -18.22 9.23
CA GLU A 171 10.87 -19.68 9.09
C GLU A 171 9.62 -20.21 8.35
N ALA A 172 8.43 -19.70 8.71
CA ALA A 172 7.18 -20.07 8.05
C ALA A 172 7.17 -19.64 6.57
N GLN A 173 7.72 -18.46 6.27
CA GLN A 173 7.85 -17.95 4.91
C GLN A 173 8.83 -18.77 4.08
N GLU A 174 10.00 -19.13 4.61
CA GLU A 174 11.00 -19.98 3.94
C GLU A 174 10.45 -21.36 3.60
N LEU A 175 9.65 -21.94 4.51
CA LEU A 175 9.01 -23.23 4.25
C LEU A 175 8.04 -23.16 3.06
N LEU A 176 7.25 -22.09 2.96
CA LEU A 176 6.32 -21.90 1.84
C LEU A 176 7.07 -21.59 0.54
N TRP A 177 8.11 -20.75 0.61
CA TRP A 177 8.91 -20.38 -0.54
C TRP A 177 9.68 -21.57 -1.12
N SER A 178 10.30 -22.39 -0.28
CA SER A 178 11.01 -23.60 -0.71
C SER A 178 10.09 -24.58 -1.45
N LYS A 179 8.86 -24.76 -0.96
CA LYS A 179 7.83 -25.58 -1.62
C LYS A 179 7.44 -25.01 -2.99
N LEU A 180 7.17 -23.71 -3.07
CA LEU A 180 6.80 -23.05 -4.33
C LEU A 180 7.95 -23.10 -5.34
N SER A 181 9.16 -22.77 -4.90
CA SER A 181 10.39 -22.81 -5.71
C SER A 181 10.65 -24.20 -6.27
N ALA A 182 10.49 -25.26 -5.45
CA ALA A 182 10.64 -26.63 -5.92
C ALA A 182 9.63 -27.01 -7.01
N GLN A 183 8.38 -26.53 -6.93
CA GLN A 183 7.38 -26.76 -7.96
C GLN A 183 7.69 -25.99 -9.25
N CYS A 184 8.05 -24.72 -9.14
CA CYS A 184 8.46 -23.90 -10.28
C CYS A 184 9.70 -24.48 -10.98
N GLN A 185 10.68 -24.94 -10.22
CA GLN A 185 11.89 -25.57 -10.75
C GLN A 185 11.57 -26.88 -11.48
N LYS A 186 10.66 -27.72 -10.93
CA LYS A 186 10.18 -28.92 -11.64
C LYS A 186 9.53 -28.56 -12.96
N ALA A 187 8.58 -27.62 -12.97
CA ALA A 187 7.91 -27.17 -14.18
C ALA A 187 8.91 -26.62 -15.22
N ARG A 188 9.89 -25.83 -14.78
CA ARG A 188 10.94 -25.28 -15.64
C ARG A 188 11.82 -26.37 -16.25
N CYS A 189 12.20 -27.39 -15.47
CA CYS A 189 12.96 -28.54 -15.99
C CYS A 189 12.16 -29.32 -17.04
N PHE A 190 10.87 -29.60 -16.78
CA PHE A 190 10.01 -30.28 -17.75
C PHE A 190 9.86 -29.49 -19.05
N LEU A 191 9.61 -28.18 -18.95
CA LEU A 191 9.54 -27.31 -20.12
C LEU A 191 10.87 -27.27 -20.88
N GLY A 192 12.00 -27.22 -20.18
CA GLY A 192 13.33 -27.25 -20.80
C GLY A 192 13.61 -28.54 -21.58
N ILE A 193 13.17 -29.70 -21.08
CA ILE A 193 13.27 -30.97 -21.81
C ILE A 193 12.39 -30.93 -23.06
N LEU A 194 11.13 -30.48 -22.93
CA LEU A 194 10.20 -30.44 -24.05
C LEU A 194 10.68 -29.51 -25.17
N THR A 195 11.20 -28.33 -24.84
CA THR A 195 11.73 -27.38 -25.85
C THR A 195 12.97 -27.92 -26.55
N GLN A 196 13.88 -28.57 -25.82
CA GLN A 196 15.06 -29.22 -26.43
C GLN A 196 14.68 -30.38 -27.34
N THR A 197 13.64 -31.16 -27.00
CA THR A 197 13.17 -32.23 -27.88
C THR A 197 12.50 -31.71 -29.14
N GLN A 198 11.80 -30.57 -29.09
CA GLN A 198 11.16 -29.96 -30.26
C GLN A 198 12.16 -29.31 -31.23
N SER A 199 13.32 -28.84 -30.76
CA SER A 199 14.35 -28.28 -31.64
C SER A 199 15.22 -29.32 -32.35
N GLN A 200 15.04 -30.60 -32.04
CA GLN A 200 15.79 -31.73 -32.61
C GLN A 200 15.05 -32.43 -33.77
N TRP A 201 13.85 -31.96 -34.12
CA TRP A 201 13.06 -32.36 -35.30
C TRP A 201 12.86 -31.15 -36.21
#